data_AF-A0AAN1HLR4-F1
#
_entry.id   AF-A0AAN1HLR4-F1
#
_cell.length_a   1.000
_cell.length_b   1.000
_cell.length_c   1.000
_cell.angle_alpha   90.00
_cell.angle_beta   90.00
_cell.angle_gamma   90.00
#
_symmetry.space_group_name_H-M   'P 1'
#
loop_
_entity.id
_entity.type
_entity.pdbx_description
1 polymer ?
#
loop_
_entity_poly.entity_id
_entity_poly.type
_entity_poly.pdbx_seq_one_letter_code
_entity_poly.pdbx_strand_id
1 'polypeptide(L)'
;MVTYHTLITVNLTPLSEAVDKWRTLPGKFRQVGTNLRTEVQTPLTNSDWEGEAADSAFKRMQKAAKEIELAACEAEDVHGLLHDAYTAFKNAKKKLQECKKDIEEAKHLAIDDTGHVSYKPTNLDDLTPA
;
A
#
# COMPACT_ATOMS: atom_id res chain seq x y z
N MET A 1 22.91 -4.70 3.65
CA MET A 1 22.74 -5.04 2.21
C MET A 1 21.56 -6.01 2.09
N VAL A 2 20.74 -5.91 1.05
CA VAL A 2 19.62 -6.84 0.80
C VAL A 2 20.18 -8.16 0.26
N THR A 3 19.77 -9.30 0.83
CA THR A 3 20.23 -10.64 0.43
C THR A 3 19.09 -11.47 -0.18
N TYR A 4 19.43 -12.55 -0.89
CA TYR A 4 18.44 -13.53 -1.39
C TYR A 4 17.53 -14.06 -0.27
N HIS A 5 18.13 -14.49 0.85
CA HIS A 5 17.39 -14.95 2.01
C HIS A 5 16.41 -13.89 2.54
N THR A 6 16.87 -12.64 2.65
CA THR A 6 15.99 -11.52 3.05
C THR A 6 14.81 -11.36 2.10
N LEU A 7 15.03 -11.42 0.78
CA LEU A 7 13.98 -11.24 -0.23
C LEU A 7 12.95 -12.38 -0.23
N ILE A 8 13.38 -13.63 -0.06
CA ILE A 8 12.46 -14.78 -0.12
C ILE A 8 11.66 -14.95 1.18
N THR A 9 12.21 -14.51 2.31
CA THR A 9 11.56 -14.60 3.63
C THR A 9 10.83 -13.34 4.06
N VAL A 10 11.00 -12.20 3.36
CA VAL A 10 10.44 -10.90 3.76
C VAL A 10 8.95 -10.99 4.10
N ASN A 11 8.59 -10.45 5.27
CA ASN A 11 7.21 -10.34 5.69
C ASN A 11 6.59 -9.04 5.14
N LEU A 12 5.63 -9.15 4.21
CA LEU A 12 4.92 -8.01 3.62
C LEU A 12 3.61 -7.66 4.35
N THR A 13 3.25 -8.39 5.42
CA THR A 13 2.02 -8.14 6.20
C THR A 13 1.92 -6.71 6.72
N PRO A 14 2.97 -6.10 7.31
CA PRO A 14 2.87 -4.72 7.80
C PRO A 14 2.52 -3.71 6.69
N LEU A 15 3.02 -3.93 5.47
CA LEU A 15 2.69 -3.09 4.32
C LEU A 15 1.25 -3.32 3.85
N SER A 16 0.78 -4.57 3.83
CA SER A 16 -0.63 -4.89 3.54
C SER A 16 -1.58 -4.24 4.54
N GLU A 17 -1.26 -4.29 5.84
CA GLU A 17 -2.05 -3.64 6.89
C GLU A 17 -2.08 -2.12 6.75
N ALA A 18 -0.96 -1.51 6.35
CA ALA A 18 -0.91 -0.09 6.04
C ALA A 18 -1.83 0.25 4.85
N VAL A 19 -1.78 -0.54 3.77
CA VAL A 19 -2.70 -0.40 2.62
C VAL A 19 -4.16 -0.45 3.07
N ASP A 20 -4.53 -1.42 3.91
CA ASP A 20 -5.89 -1.57 4.43
C ASP A 20 -6.34 -0.38 5.29
N LYS A 21 -5.46 0.13 6.16
CA LYS A 21 -5.75 1.30 7.00
C LYS A 21 -5.99 2.55 6.13
N TRP A 22 -5.08 2.83 5.20
CA TRP A 22 -5.18 3.98 4.31
C TRP A 22 -6.36 3.89 3.35
N ARG A 23 -6.75 2.68 2.90
CA ARG A 23 -7.96 2.47 2.09
C ARG A 23 -9.22 3.04 2.73
N THR A 24 -9.33 2.97 4.06
CA THR A 24 -10.54 3.39 4.78
C THR A 24 -10.55 4.88 5.15
N LEU A 25 -9.39 5.53 5.15
CA LEU A 25 -9.23 6.88 5.69
C LEU A 25 -9.95 7.97 4.88
N PRO A 26 -9.98 7.95 3.53
CA PRO A 26 -10.74 8.91 2.73
C PRO A 26 -12.23 8.97 3.11
N GLY A 27 -12.84 7.81 3.31
CA GLY A 27 -14.23 7.71 3.75
C GLY A 27 -14.47 8.36 5.12
N LYS A 28 -13.52 8.23 6.05
CA LYS A 28 -13.60 8.89 7.36
C LYS A 28 -13.51 10.41 7.24
N PHE A 29 -12.62 10.95 6.42
CA PHE A 29 -12.55 12.39 6.17
C PHE A 29 -13.83 12.93 5.55
N ARG A 30 -14.37 12.25 4.52
CA ARG A 30 -15.65 12.64 3.90
C ARG A 30 -16.82 12.60 4.87
N GLN A 31 -16.82 11.64 5.81
CA GLN A 31 -17.82 11.60 6.87
C GLN A 31 -17.70 12.82 7.79
N VAL A 32 -16.49 13.18 8.21
CA VAL A 32 -16.26 14.39 9.02
C VAL A 32 -16.72 15.65 8.28
N GLY A 33 -16.42 15.77 6.99
CA GLY A 33 -16.88 16.88 6.15
C GLY A 33 -18.40 16.93 6.01
N THR A 34 -19.05 15.76 5.89
CA THR A 34 -20.51 15.64 5.88
C THR A 34 -21.09 16.13 7.20
N ASN A 35 -20.57 15.66 8.35
CA ASN A 35 -21.04 16.07 9.67
C ASN A 35 -20.85 17.58 9.89
N LEU A 36 -19.69 18.14 9.52
CA LEU A 36 -19.46 19.59 9.60
C LEU A 36 -20.53 20.37 8.80
N ARG A 37 -20.87 19.89 7.61
CA ARG A 37 -21.90 20.51 6.78
C ARG A 37 -23.28 20.39 7.42
N THR A 38 -23.69 19.18 7.80
CA THR A 38 -25.07 18.89 8.19
C THR A 38 -25.38 19.26 9.64
N GLU A 39 -24.44 19.09 10.55
CA GLU A 39 -24.65 19.27 11.99
C GLU A 39 -24.25 20.67 12.47
N VAL A 40 -23.42 21.39 11.71
CA VAL A 40 -22.91 22.73 12.09
C VAL A 40 -23.29 23.80 11.08
N GLN A 41 -22.84 23.67 9.83
CA GLN A 41 -23.06 24.74 8.83
C GLN A 41 -24.55 24.94 8.53
N THR A 42 -25.29 23.89 8.22
CA THR A 42 -26.71 24.00 7.85
C THR A 42 -27.58 24.60 8.97
N PRO A 43 -27.50 24.16 10.24
CA PRO A 43 -28.26 24.79 11.32
C PRO A 43 -27.93 26.27 11.53
N LEU A 44 -26.65 26.64 11.43
CA LEU A 44 -26.22 28.04 11.58
C LEU A 44 -26.69 28.91 10.41
N THR A 45 -26.60 28.41 9.17
CA THR A 45 -27.11 29.12 7.99
C THR A 45 -28.63 29.31 8.04
N ASN A 46 -29.36 28.38 8.65
CA ASN A 46 -30.82 28.47 8.80
C ASN A 46 -31.25 29.22 10.07
N SER A 47 -30.31 29.83 10.80
CA SER A 47 -30.58 30.65 11.99
C SER A 47 -30.58 32.14 11.64
N ASP A 48 -31.00 32.98 12.58
CA ASP A 48 -30.92 34.44 12.46
C ASP A 48 -29.52 35.00 12.81
N TRP A 49 -28.47 34.17 12.78
CA TRP A 49 -27.12 34.59 13.13
C TRP A 49 -26.44 35.37 12.00
N GLU A 50 -26.32 36.68 12.19
CA GLU A 50 -25.77 37.62 11.21
C GLU A 50 -24.67 38.52 11.79
N GLY A 51 -24.03 39.29 10.91
CA GLY A 51 -22.99 40.26 11.25
C GLY A 51 -21.56 39.74 11.04
N GLU A 52 -20.57 40.59 11.32
CA GLU A 52 -19.15 40.34 11.00
C GLU A 52 -18.59 39.05 11.65
N ALA A 53 -19.07 38.70 12.84
CA ALA A 53 -18.72 37.47 13.53
C ALA A 53 -19.24 36.23 12.78
N ALA A 54 -20.48 36.27 12.30
CA ALA A 54 -21.07 35.20 11.50
C ALA A 54 -20.31 35.03 10.18
N ASP A 55 -20.07 36.12 9.45
CA ASP A 55 -19.31 36.12 8.19
C ASP A 55 -17.92 35.50 8.36
N SER A 56 -17.23 35.88 9.43
CA SER A 56 -15.90 35.36 9.75
C SER A 56 -15.93 33.86 10.08
N ALA A 57 -16.95 33.41 10.80
CA ALA A 57 -17.12 32.01 11.14
C ALA A 57 -17.44 31.16 9.91
N PHE A 58 -18.37 31.58 9.05
CA PHE A 58 -18.71 30.87 7.82
C PHE A 58 -17.50 30.74 6.88
N LYS A 59 -16.69 31.79 6.72
CA LYS A 59 -15.43 31.72 5.95
C LYS A 59 -14.47 30.67 6.52
N ARG A 60 -14.32 30.61 7.85
CA ARG A 60 -13.47 29.61 8.53
C ARG A 60 -14.01 28.18 8.34
N MET A 61 -15.32 27.99 8.49
CA MET A 61 -15.96 26.68 8.29
C MET A 61 -15.83 26.21 6.84
N GLN A 62 -15.97 27.10 5.86
CA GLN A 62 -15.77 26.76 4.45
C GLN A 62 -14.32 26.36 4.16
N LYS A 63 -13.35 27.08 4.75
CA LYS A 63 -11.93 26.72 4.66
C LYS A 63 -11.67 25.33 5.27
N ALA A 64 -12.20 25.07 6.48
CA ALA A 64 -12.05 23.78 7.14
C ALA A 64 -12.68 22.64 6.32
N ALA A 65 -13.87 22.85 5.74
CA ALA A 65 -14.50 21.87 4.86
C ALA A 65 -13.64 21.54 3.63
N LYS A 66 -13.00 22.56 3.03
CA LYS A 66 -12.06 22.37 1.92
C LYS A 66 -10.83 21.58 2.34
N GLU A 67 -10.24 21.89 3.50
CA GLU A 67 -9.09 21.16 4.04
C GLU A 67 -9.42 19.70 4.33
N ILE A 68 -10.62 19.40 4.82
CA ILE A 68 -11.10 18.03 5.04
C ILE A 68 -11.21 17.26 3.71
N GLU A 69 -11.75 17.88 2.66
CA GLU A 69 -11.85 17.23 1.35
C GLU A 69 -10.46 16.98 0.75
N LEU A 70 -9.54 17.94 0.86
CA LEU A 70 -8.16 17.76 0.42
C LEU A 70 -7.47 16.62 1.17
N ALA A 71 -7.68 16.51 2.49
CA ALA A 71 -7.17 15.39 3.28
C ALA A 71 -7.74 14.03 2.83
N ALA A 72 -9.00 13.99 2.38
CA ALA A 72 -9.58 12.79 1.79
C ALA A 72 -8.87 12.40 0.49
N CYS A 73 -8.63 13.35 -0.41
CA CYS A 73 -7.88 13.11 -1.66
C CYS A 73 -6.44 12.67 -1.39
N GLU A 74 -5.72 13.36 -0.52
CA GLU A 74 -4.33 12.98 -0.15
C GLU A 74 -4.29 11.56 0.44
N ALA A 75 -5.28 11.18 1.24
CA ALA A 75 -5.37 9.82 1.77
C ALA A 75 -5.63 8.76 0.68
N GLU A 76 -6.34 9.11 -0.40
CA GLU A 76 -6.51 8.24 -1.58
C GLU A 76 -5.19 8.05 -2.31
N ASP A 77 -4.44 9.14 -2.52
CA ASP A 77 -3.15 9.10 -3.19
C ASP A 77 -2.14 8.25 -2.40
N VAL A 78 -2.09 8.42 -1.07
CA VAL A 78 -1.23 7.59 -0.19
C VAL A 78 -1.66 6.13 -0.24
N HIS A 79 -2.96 5.84 -0.22
CA HIS A 79 -3.45 4.47 -0.40
C HIS A 79 -2.99 3.87 -1.72
N GLY A 80 -3.13 4.61 -2.83
CA GLY A 80 -2.69 4.18 -4.16
C GLY A 80 -1.19 3.85 -4.19
N LEU A 81 -0.36 4.77 -3.69
CA LEU A 81 1.09 4.57 -3.63
C LEU A 81 1.48 3.32 -2.82
N LEU A 82 0.87 3.13 -1.65
CA LEU A 82 1.13 1.96 -0.81
C LEU A 82 0.64 0.66 -1.47
N HIS A 83 -0.51 0.71 -2.14
CA HIS A 83 -1.09 -0.43 -2.82
C HIS A 83 -0.22 -0.89 -3.99
N ASP A 84 0.27 0.05 -4.79
CA ASP A 84 1.17 -0.23 -5.91
C ASP A 84 2.49 -0.83 -5.42
N ALA A 85 3.08 -0.24 -4.37
CA ALA A 85 4.30 -0.76 -3.75
C ALA A 85 4.10 -2.19 -3.20
N TYR A 86 3.00 -2.43 -2.50
CA TYR A 86 2.66 -3.76 -1.98
C TYR A 86 2.51 -4.78 -3.11
N THR A 87 1.79 -4.42 -4.16
CA THR A 87 1.57 -5.29 -5.32
C THR A 87 2.88 -5.60 -6.04
N ALA A 88 3.74 -4.60 -6.26
CA ALA A 88 5.05 -4.78 -6.88
C ALA A 88 5.94 -5.72 -6.06
N PHE A 89 6.05 -5.52 -4.75
CA PHE A 89 6.85 -6.38 -3.87
C PHE A 89 6.30 -7.80 -3.76
N LYS A 90 4.97 -7.95 -3.64
CA LYS A 90 4.31 -9.25 -3.60
C LYS A 90 4.57 -10.03 -4.89
N ASN A 91 4.44 -9.39 -6.04
CA ASN A 91 4.69 -10.01 -7.34
C ASN A 91 6.16 -10.38 -7.52
N ALA A 92 7.10 -9.50 -7.14
CA ALA A 92 8.53 -9.80 -7.21
C ALA A 92 8.90 -10.99 -6.31
N LYS A 93 8.39 -11.01 -5.06
CA LYS A 93 8.59 -12.14 -4.14
C LYS A 93 8.04 -13.44 -4.71
N LYS A 94 6.82 -13.41 -5.26
CA LYS A 94 6.17 -14.58 -5.86
C LYS A 94 7.01 -15.12 -7.03
N LYS A 95 7.44 -14.26 -7.96
CA LYS A 95 8.31 -14.65 -9.07
C LYS A 95 9.61 -15.29 -8.60
N LEU A 96 10.23 -14.72 -7.56
CA LEU A 96 11.46 -15.29 -6.99
C LEU A 96 11.23 -16.71 -6.41
N GLN A 97 10.09 -16.91 -5.74
CA GLN A 97 9.69 -18.23 -5.21
C GLN A 97 9.40 -19.24 -6.32
N GLU A 98 8.73 -18.80 -7.40
CA GLU A 98 8.50 -19.63 -8.59
C GLU A 98 9.82 -20.03 -9.25
N CYS A 99 10.74 -19.08 -9.48
CA CYS A 99 12.06 -19.42 -10.02
C CYS A 99 12.84 -20.39 -9.12
N LYS A 100 12.79 -20.19 -7.79
CA LYS A 100 13.41 -21.14 -6.84
C LYS A 100 12.83 -22.55 -7.02
N LYS A 101 11.50 -22.65 -7.07
CA LYS A 101 10.79 -23.92 -7.25
C LYS A 101 11.17 -24.59 -8.57
N ASP A 102 11.19 -23.83 -9.67
CA ASP A 102 11.56 -24.36 -10.98
C ASP A 102 12.99 -24.92 -10.98
N ILE A 103 13.93 -24.28 -10.28
CA ILE A 103 15.31 -24.75 -10.11
C ILE A 103 15.36 -26.02 -9.25
N GLU A 104 14.60 -26.08 -8.15
CA GLU A 104 14.52 -27.26 -7.28
C GLU A 104 13.89 -28.48 -7.99
N GLU A 105 13.01 -28.25 -8.96
CA GLU A 105 12.38 -29.29 -9.79
C GLU A 105 13.23 -29.70 -11.01
N ALA A 106 14.17 -28.84 -11.44
CA ALA A 106 15.03 -29.10 -12.58
C ALA A 106 16.06 -30.20 -12.29
N LYS A 107 16.24 -31.10 -13.26
CA LYS A 107 17.31 -32.12 -13.18
C LYS A 107 18.67 -31.44 -13.20
N HIS A 108 19.54 -31.88 -12.30
CA HIS A 108 20.94 -31.48 -12.23
C HIS A 108 21.19 -30.01 -11.87
N LEU A 109 20.20 -29.28 -11.34
CA LEU A 109 20.42 -27.95 -10.78
C LEU A 109 20.30 -27.99 -9.26
N ALA A 110 21.05 -27.12 -8.60
CA ALA A 110 20.92 -26.86 -7.17
C ALA A 110 21.04 -25.35 -6.92
N ILE A 111 20.23 -24.84 -6.00
CA ILE A 111 20.30 -23.46 -5.50
C ILE A 111 20.72 -23.47 -4.04
N ASP A 112 21.65 -22.59 -3.65
CA ASP A 112 22.08 -22.43 -2.25
C ASP A 112 21.31 -21.32 -1.51
N ASP A 113 21.59 -21.17 -0.22
CA ASP A 113 20.92 -20.17 0.65
C ASP A 113 21.26 -18.71 0.29
N THR A 114 22.27 -18.49 -0.55
CA THR A 114 22.63 -17.18 -1.09
C THR A 114 21.95 -16.88 -2.43
N GLY A 115 21.26 -17.88 -3.00
CA GLY A 115 20.63 -17.80 -4.31
C GLY A 115 21.56 -18.14 -5.47
N HIS A 116 22.74 -18.70 -5.20
CA HIS A 116 23.65 -19.15 -6.26
C HIS A 116 23.16 -20.47 -6.85
N VAL A 117 23.05 -20.50 -8.18
CA VAL A 117 22.61 -21.68 -8.93
C VAL A 117 23.83 -22.38 -9.51
N SER A 118 23.95 -23.68 -9.24
CA SER A 118 25.04 -24.53 -9.71
C SER A 118 24.50 -25.76 -10.43
N TYR A 119 25.28 -26.25 -11.40
CA TYR A 119 25.03 -27.54 -12.02
C TYR A 119 25.56 -28.65 -11.10
N LYS A 120 24.67 -29.55 -10.69
CA LYS A 120 24.92 -30.66 -9.78
C LYS A 120 24.31 -31.95 -10.34
N PRO A 121 24.99 -32.62 -11.28
CA PRO A 121 24.52 -33.88 -11.85
C PRO A 121 24.52 -34.98 -10.79
N THR A 122 23.61 -35.94 -10.96
CA THR A 122 23.42 -37.03 -9.97
C THR A 122 24.28 -38.24 -10.33
N ASN A 123 24.51 -38.48 -11.62
CA ASN A 123 25.36 -39.56 -12.12
C ASN A 123 26.53 -39.00 -12.95
N LEU A 124 27.67 -39.71 -12.96
CA LEU A 124 28.82 -39.34 -13.80
C LEU A 124 28.51 -39.40 -15.30
N ASP A 125 27.57 -40.26 -15.72
CA ASP A 125 27.15 -40.39 -17.12
C ASP A 125 26.42 -39.12 -17.62
N ASP A 126 25.93 -38.28 -16.70
CA ASP A 126 25.31 -36.99 -17.04
C ASP A 126 26.37 -35.90 -17.37
N LEU A 127 27.66 -36.16 -17.11
CA LEU A 127 28.78 -35.24 -17.38
C LEU A 127 29.41 -35.42 -18.77
N THR A 128 29.08 -36.50 -19.49
CA THR A 128 29.63 -36.75 -20.83
C THR A 128 28.83 -35.98 -21.89
N PRO A 129 29.49 -35.15 -22.73
CA PRO A 129 28.80 -34.47 -23.81
C PRO A 129 28.35 -35.49 -24.88
N ALA A 130 27.14 -35.28 -25.42
CA ALA A 130 26.57 -36.06 -26.52
C ALA A 130 27.31 -35.83 -27.85
#